data_AF-A0A346N0I6-F1
#
_entry.id   AF-A0A346N0I6-F1
#
_cell.length_a   1.000
_cell.length_b   1.000
_cell.length_c   1.000
_cell.angle_alpha   90.00
_cell.angle_beta   90.00
_cell.angle_gamma   90.00
#
_symmetry.space_group_name_H-M   'P 1'
#
loop_
_entity.id
_entity.type
_entity.pdbx_description
1 polymer ?
#
loop_
_entity_poly.entity_id
_entity_poly.type
_entity_poly.pdbx_seq_one_letter_code
_entity_poly.pdbx_strand_id
1 'polypeptide(L)'
;MKLLALDTATEACSVALSVDGRIEERFELAGRSHTERMMPMVQELMAGAGLAFSQLDGIACGVGPGSFAGVRIGVGFVKGLSLALDRPVAGVSSLPAMALRAIRGGAPQVLAAIDARMNEVYWGVYRAGADGLPQPLRDEMVCAPAGVPAVDSGDWVAVGTGWGAYPEALRVAAGVEPQLMVPDALPHAEDILRLALPVFAAGQAVSGDLLLPVYLRNKVALTLLEQAALRASR
;
A
#
# COMPACT_ATOMS: atom_id res chain seq x y z
N MET A 1 22.98 1.63 3.00
CA MET A 1 21.98 2.70 2.73
C MET A 1 21.01 2.74 3.89
N LYS A 2 20.69 3.95 4.36
CA LYS A 2 19.84 4.23 5.52
C LYS A 2 18.52 4.79 5.05
N LEU A 3 17.51 3.94 4.94
CA LEU A 3 16.20 4.32 4.39
C LEU A 3 15.12 4.19 5.46
N LEU A 4 14.22 5.17 5.53
CA LEU A 4 13.01 5.10 6.32
C LEU A 4 11.82 4.82 5.40
N ALA A 5 10.85 4.02 5.80
CA ALA A 5 9.60 3.80 5.08
C ALA A 5 8.41 3.94 6.01
N LEU A 6 7.30 4.48 5.51
CA LEU A 6 6.08 4.67 6.29
C LEU A 6 4.85 4.29 5.45
N ASP A 7 3.86 3.67 6.09
CA ASP A 7 2.52 3.46 5.53
C ASP A 7 1.44 3.77 6.57
N THR A 8 0.44 4.51 6.12
CA THR A 8 -0.78 4.85 6.87
C THR A 8 -2.02 4.71 5.98
N ALA A 9 -1.91 3.93 4.90
CA ALA A 9 -2.94 3.85 3.86
C ALA A 9 -4.18 3.08 4.35
N THR A 10 -4.05 2.22 5.36
CA THR A 10 -5.13 1.39 5.90
C THR A 10 -5.35 1.66 7.39
N GLU A 11 -6.04 0.75 8.09
CA GLU A 11 -6.18 0.80 9.54
C GLU A 11 -4.86 0.55 10.29
N ALA A 12 -3.84 0.02 9.60
CA ALA A 12 -2.49 -0.10 10.11
C ALA A 12 -1.73 1.23 10.02
N CYS A 13 -0.84 1.44 10.98
CA CYS A 13 0.26 2.39 10.91
C CYS A 13 1.54 1.58 11.02
N SER A 14 2.44 1.73 10.03
CA SER A 14 3.71 1.03 10.05
C SER A 14 4.86 1.93 9.62
N VAL A 15 6.02 1.65 10.21
CA VAL A 15 7.29 2.34 9.94
C VAL A 15 8.38 1.29 9.88
N ALA A 16 9.26 1.37 8.89
CA ALA A 16 10.43 0.52 8.79
C ALA A 16 11.69 1.34 8.57
N LEU A 17 12.79 0.89 9.16
CA LEU A 17 14.12 1.47 8.99
C LEU A 17 15.04 0.40 8.43
N SER A 18 15.69 0.71 7.32
CA SER A 18 16.81 -0.07 6.80
C SER A 18 18.11 0.60 7.16
N VAL A 19 19.04 -0.15 7.75
CA VAL A 19 20.43 0.26 7.96
C VAL A 19 21.32 -0.81 7.35
N ASP A 20 21.94 -0.48 6.22
CA ASP A 20 22.90 -1.34 5.52
C ASP A 20 22.36 -2.76 5.24
N GLY A 21 21.10 -2.82 4.80
CA GLY A 21 20.41 -4.04 4.41
C GLY A 21 19.65 -4.74 5.53
N ARG A 22 19.90 -4.40 6.80
CA ARG A 22 19.09 -4.87 7.92
C ARG A 22 17.84 -4.01 8.04
N ILE A 23 16.66 -4.62 8.05
CA ILE A 23 15.37 -3.92 8.18
C ILE A 23 14.76 -4.24 9.55
N GLU A 24 14.30 -3.21 10.24
CA GLU A 24 13.48 -3.31 11.45
C GLU A 24 12.16 -2.57 11.23
N GLU A 25 11.05 -3.17 11.67
CA GLU A 25 9.71 -2.61 11.49
C GLU A 25 9.02 -2.37 12.86
N ARG A 26 8.17 -1.34 12.90
CA ARG A 26 7.08 -1.17 13.85
C ARG A 26 5.77 -1.22 13.06
N PHE A 27 4.81 -1.99 13.56
CA PHE A 27 3.50 -2.14 12.95
C PHE A 27 2.44 -2.17 14.05
N GLU A 28 1.42 -1.32 13.95
CA GLU A 28 0.28 -1.32 14.86
C GLU A 28 -1.03 -1.11 14.09
N LEU A 29 -2.10 -1.73 14.57
CA LEU A 29 -3.46 -1.36 14.16
C LEU A 29 -3.84 -0.07 14.89
N ALA A 30 -3.66 1.06 14.21
CA ALA A 30 -3.75 2.40 14.81
C ALA A 30 -5.13 3.04 14.67
N GLY A 31 -6.02 2.52 13.83
CA GLY A 31 -7.40 2.99 13.69
C GLY A 31 -7.49 4.48 13.32
N ARG A 32 -7.74 5.36 14.30
CA ARG A 32 -7.80 6.83 14.11
C ARG A 32 -6.57 7.58 14.64
N SER A 33 -5.61 6.88 15.23
CA SER A 33 -4.44 7.46 15.91
C SER A 33 -3.17 7.49 15.06
N HIS A 34 -3.26 7.37 13.73
CA HIS A 34 -2.08 7.39 12.84
C HIS A 34 -1.15 8.58 13.09
N THR A 35 -1.71 9.79 13.24
CA THR A 35 -0.91 11.01 13.49
C THR A 35 -0.19 10.99 14.84
N GLU A 36 -0.78 10.34 15.84
CA GLU A 36 -0.23 10.24 17.20
C GLU A 36 0.85 9.16 17.29
N ARG A 37 0.73 8.07 16.51
CA ARG A 37 1.62 6.90 16.60
C ARG A 37 2.82 6.97 15.67
N MET A 38 2.69 7.61 14.51
CA MET A 38 3.71 7.60 13.46
C MET A 38 5.05 8.19 13.91
N MET A 39 5.07 9.41 14.48
CA MET A 39 6.34 10.01 14.92
C MET A 39 7.00 9.23 16.06
N PRO A 40 6.28 8.78 17.11
CA PRO A 40 6.86 7.87 18.11
C PRO A 40 7.52 6.62 17.52
N MET A 41 6.86 5.92 16.59
CA MET A 41 7.45 4.74 15.94
C MET A 41 8.74 5.06 15.18
N VAL A 42 8.76 6.19 14.46
CA VAL A 42 9.97 6.66 13.78
C VAL A 42 11.08 6.94 14.79
N GLN A 43 10.78 7.66 15.86
CA GLN A 43 11.75 7.99 16.90
C GLN A 43 12.31 6.73 17.58
N GLU A 44 11.46 5.74 17.87
CA GLU A 44 11.88 4.46 18.44
C GLU A 44 12.88 3.72 17.54
N LEU A 45 12.61 3.63 16.23
CA LEU A 45 13.51 2.98 15.28
C LEU A 45 14.83 3.74 15.11
N MET A 46 14.76 5.07 14.98
CA MET A 46 15.95 5.92 14.84
C MET A 46 16.83 5.85 16.09
N ALA A 47 16.23 5.93 17.27
CA ALA A 47 16.94 5.81 18.55
C ALA A 47 17.52 4.40 18.75
N GLY A 48 16.75 3.35 18.43
CA GLY A 48 17.21 1.96 18.51
C GLY A 48 18.40 1.67 17.59
N ALA A 49 18.48 2.34 16.44
CA ALA A 49 19.62 2.28 15.52
C ALA A 49 20.77 3.24 15.87
N GLY A 50 20.60 4.10 16.89
CA GLY A 50 21.58 5.14 17.23
C GLY A 50 21.80 6.18 16.12
N LEU A 51 20.77 6.44 15.31
CA LEU A 51 20.84 7.33 14.16
C LEU A 51 20.17 8.67 14.44
N ALA A 52 20.81 9.75 14.00
CA ALA A 52 20.16 11.04 13.79
C ALA A 52 19.41 11.05 12.45
N PHE A 53 18.31 11.81 12.37
CA PHE A 53 17.53 11.98 11.14
C PHE A 53 18.34 12.47 9.94
N SER A 54 19.34 13.32 10.17
CA SER A 54 20.23 13.82 9.10
C SER A 54 21.07 12.73 8.44
N GLN A 55 21.17 11.54 9.05
CA GLN A 55 21.89 10.38 8.52
C GLN A 55 21.03 9.51 7.60
N LEU A 56 19.74 9.83 7.40
CA LEU A 56 18.91 9.15 6.42
C LEU A 56 19.36 9.52 5.00
N ASP A 57 19.41 8.53 4.12
CA ASP A 57 19.72 8.70 2.70
C ASP A 57 18.45 8.99 1.88
N GLY A 58 17.27 8.59 2.37
CA GLY A 58 16.00 8.76 1.69
C GLY A 58 14.80 8.21 2.47
N ILE A 59 13.59 8.55 2.01
CA ILE A 59 12.34 8.16 2.68
C ILE A 59 11.33 7.57 1.68
N ALA A 60 10.89 6.34 1.90
CA ALA A 60 9.80 5.70 1.15
C ALA A 60 8.44 5.97 1.80
N CYS A 61 7.38 6.05 1.00
CA CYS A 61 6.03 6.29 1.47
C CYS A 61 5.03 5.42 0.74
N GLY A 62 4.14 4.76 1.49
CA GLY A 62 2.91 4.19 0.94
C GLY A 62 1.99 5.31 0.44
N VAL A 63 1.78 5.38 -0.88
CA VAL A 63 0.98 6.43 -1.53
C VAL A 63 -0.45 5.99 -1.84
N GLY A 64 -0.90 4.87 -1.26
CA GLY A 64 -2.18 4.24 -1.56
C GLY A 64 -2.08 3.22 -2.70
N PRO A 65 -3.21 2.65 -3.15
CA PRO A 65 -4.57 3.02 -2.78
C PRO A 65 -4.94 2.61 -1.34
N GLY A 66 -5.91 3.30 -0.76
CA GLY A 66 -6.34 3.07 0.63
C GLY A 66 -7.33 4.14 1.12
N SER A 67 -7.38 4.33 2.44
CA SER A 67 -8.13 5.39 3.12
C SER A 67 -7.70 6.77 2.66
N PHE A 68 -8.66 7.58 2.21
CA PHE A 68 -8.43 8.94 1.73
C PHE A 68 -7.68 9.83 2.73
N ALA A 69 -8.04 9.73 4.01
CA ALA A 69 -7.39 10.47 5.08
C ALA A 69 -6.03 9.86 5.42
N GLY A 70 -5.98 8.53 5.56
CA GLY A 70 -4.78 7.79 5.91
C GLY A 70 -3.62 8.04 4.95
N VAL A 71 -3.85 7.91 3.63
CA VAL A 71 -2.81 8.15 2.63
C VAL A 71 -2.27 9.59 2.70
N ARG A 72 -3.14 10.58 2.92
CA ARG A 72 -2.71 12.00 3.03
C ARG A 72 -1.91 12.28 4.28
N ILE A 73 -2.23 11.62 5.39
CA ILE A 73 -1.45 11.72 6.64
C ILE A 73 -0.02 11.26 6.38
N GLY A 74 0.16 10.07 5.80
CA GLY A 74 1.49 9.51 5.50
C GLY A 74 2.26 10.36 4.50
N VAL A 75 1.64 10.71 3.36
CA VAL A 75 2.29 11.55 2.35
C VAL A 75 2.65 12.92 2.90
N GLY A 76 1.76 13.58 3.64
CA GLY A 76 2.02 14.88 4.25
C GLY A 76 3.19 14.82 5.25
N PHE A 77 3.25 13.77 6.06
CA PHE A 77 4.35 13.54 6.99
C PHE A 77 5.69 13.36 6.25
N VAL A 78 5.74 12.47 5.25
CA VAL A 78 6.96 12.22 4.48
C VAL A 78 7.40 13.47 3.72
N LYS A 79 6.48 14.23 3.15
CA LYS A 79 6.80 15.53 2.53
C LYS A 79 7.49 16.47 3.50
N GLY A 80 6.91 16.68 4.68
CA GLY A 80 7.48 17.57 5.69
C GLY A 80 8.87 17.11 6.12
N LEU A 81 9.04 15.81 6.36
CA LEU A 81 10.33 15.23 6.76
C LEU A 81 11.39 15.33 5.65
N SER A 82 11.02 15.01 4.41
CA SER A 82 11.89 15.12 3.24
C SER A 82 12.38 16.55 3.02
N LEU A 83 11.49 17.54 3.09
CA LEU A 83 11.84 18.95 2.94
C LEU A 83 12.73 19.45 4.09
N ALA A 84 12.46 19.01 5.32
CA ALA A 84 13.27 19.40 6.48
C ALA A 84 14.69 18.81 6.46
N LEU A 85 14.86 17.62 5.87
CA LEU A 85 16.14 16.91 5.83
C LEU A 85 16.88 17.05 4.49
N ASP A 86 16.26 17.68 3.49
CA ASP A 86 16.72 17.72 2.10
C ASP A 86 17.03 16.31 1.56
N ARG A 87 16.06 15.39 1.71
CA ARG A 87 16.22 13.98 1.33
C ARG A 87 15.22 13.53 0.27
N PRO A 88 15.65 12.72 -0.71
CA PRO A 88 14.78 12.22 -1.75
C PRO A 88 13.76 11.21 -1.22
N VAL A 89 12.67 11.04 -1.95
CA VAL A 89 11.55 10.18 -1.58
C VAL A 89 11.12 9.24 -2.70
N ALA A 90 10.58 8.09 -2.31
CA ALA A 90 9.99 7.12 -3.22
C ALA A 90 8.56 6.79 -2.80
N GLY A 91 7.59 7.04 -3.69
CA GLY A 91 6.21 6.61 -3.50
C GLY A 91 6.04 5.15 -3.93
N VAL A 92 5.35 4.36 -3.12
CA VAL A 92 5.10 2.93 -3.40
C VAL A 92 3.62 2.63 -3.21
N SER A 93 3.06 1.86 -4.14
CA SER A 93 1.66 1.45 -4.03
C SER A 93 1.44 0.43 -2.91
N SER A 94 0.31 0.52 -2.22
CA SER A 94 -0.10 -0.38 -1.15
C SER A 94 -0.43 -1.80 -1.67
N LEU A 95 -0.93 -1.94 -2.90
CA LEU A 95 -1.28 -3.24 -3.49
C LEU A 95 -0.06 -4.14 -3.77
N PRO A 96 1.02 -3.69 -4.47
CA PRO A 96 2.21 -4.49 -4.63
C PRO A 96 2.94 -4.70 -3.30
N ALA A 97 2.82 -3.79 -2.32
CA ALA A 97 3.39 -4.02 -0.98
C ALA A 97 2.77 -5.25 -0.30
N MET A 98 1.44 -5.40 -0.33
CA MET A 98 0.78 -6.62 0.17
C MET A 98 1.16 -7.85 -0.66
N ALA A 99 1.28 -7.70 -1.99
CA ALA A 99 1.68 -8.79 -2.87
C ALA A 99 3.11 -9.28 -2.59
N LEU A 100 4.04 -8.36 -2.35
CA LEU A 100 5.43 -8.68 -2.03
C LEU A 100 5.52 -9.56 -0.79
N ARG A 101 4.71 -9.29 0.23
CA ARG A 101 4.70 -10.10 1.46
C ARG A 101 4.31 -11.55 1.20
N ALA A 102 3.27 -11.77 0.39
CA ALA A 102 2.86 -13.10 -0.03
C ALA A 102 3.92 -13.79 -0.91
N ILE A 103 4.53 -13.06 -1.85
CA ILE A 103 5.60 -13.57 -2.72
C ILE A 103 6.83 -14.00 -1.90
N ARG A 104 7.22 -13.22 -0.89
CA ARG A 104 8.28 -13.59 0.07
C ARG A 104 7.93 -14.85 0.87
N GLY A 105 6.64 -15.13 1.05
CA GLY A 105 6.11 -16.37 1.61
C GLY A 105 6.03 -17.54 0.61
N GLY A 106 6.46 -17.35 -0.64
CA GLY A 106 6.48 -18.38 -1.68
C GLY A 106 5.28 -18.36 -2.64
N ALA A 107 4.40 -17.37 -2.57
CA ALA A 107 3.28 -17.26 -3.50
C ALA A 107 3.78 -16.95 -4.93
N PRO A 108 3.48 -17.78 -5.95
CA PRO A 108 3.92 -17.50 -7.32
C PRO A 108 3.04 -16.44 -7.99
N GLN A 109 1.77 -16.34 -7.60
CA GLN A 109 0.81 -15.36 -8.11
C GLN A 109 -0.07 -14.84 -6.98
N VAL A 110 -0.39 -13.55 -7.02
CA VAL A 110 -1.11 -12.87 -5.94
C VAL A 110 -2.23 -11.99 -6.47
N LEU A 111 -3.40 -12.12 -5.86
CA LEU A 111 -4.55 -11.25 -6.03
C LEU A 111 -4.67 -10.34 -4.79
N ALA A 112 -4.25 -9.08 -4.92
CA ALA A 112 -4.33 -8.10 -3.85
C ALA A 112 -5.64 -7.31 -3.96
N ALA A 113 -6.42 -7.29 -2.89
CA ALA A 113 -7.66 -6.53 -2.82
C ALA A 113 -7.78 -5.75 -1.50
N ILE A 114 -8.03 -4.44 -1.57
CA ILE A 114 -8.36 -3.61 -0.40
C ILE A 114 -9.83 -3.20 -0.50
N ASP A 115 -10.60 -3.32 0.59
CA ASP A 115 -11.95 -2.75 0.67
C ASP A 115 -11.89 -1.23 0.46
N ALA A 116 -12.39 -0.75 -0.67
CA ALA A 116 -12.39 0.67 -1.02
C ALA A 116 -13.60 1.40 -0.43
N ARG A 117 -14.46 0.72 0.35
CA ARG A 117 -15.79 1.15 0.75
C ARG A 117 -16.71 1.33 -0.45
N MET A 118 -17.96 1.72 -0.20
CA MET A 118 -18.96 2.00 -1.25
C MET A 118 -19.22 0.80 -2.18
N ASN A 119 -19.10 -0.44 -1.66
CA ASN A 119 -19.22 -1.67 -2.44
C ASN A 119 -18.22 -1.76 -3.61
N GLU A 120 -17.01 -1.27 -3.39
CA GLU A 120 -15.90 -1.35 -4.33
C GLU A 120 -14.65 -1.92 -3.67
N VAL A 121 -13.73 -2.42 -4.48
CA VAL A 121 -12.39 -2.85 -4.08
C VAL A 121 -11.35 -2.13 -4.89
N TYR A 122 -10.21 -1.82 -4.26
CA TYR A 122 -8.97 -1.59 -5.00
C TYR A 122 -8.36 -2.94 -5.32
N TRP A 123 -8.02 -3.17 -6.59
CA TRP A 123 -7.65 -4.47 -7.11
C TRP A 123 -6.32 -4.42 -7.84
N GLY A 124 -5.45 -5.38 -7.55
CA GLY A 124 -4.18 -5.59 -8.22
C GLY A 124 -3.87 -7.07 -8.41
N VAL A 125 -3.24 -7.40 -9.53
CA VAL A 125 -2.91 -8.79 -9.91
C VAL A 125 -1.43 -8.87 -10.23
N TYR A 126 -0.72 -9.74 -9.51
CA TYR A 126 0.72 -9.81 -9.54
C TYR A 126 1.20 -11.24 -9.74
N ARG A 127 2.37 -11.38 -10.36
CA ARG A 127 3.18 -12.61 -10.29
C ARG A 127 4.50 -12.33 -9.60
N ALA A 128 5.13 -13.35 -9.04
CA ALA A 128 6.51 -13.27 -8.58
C ALA A 128 7.45 -13.05 -9.78
N GLY A 129 8.22 -11.96 -9.74
CA GLY A 129 9.32 -11.72 -10.67
C GLY A 129 10.53 -12.58 -10.35
N ALA A 130 11.44 -12.70 -11.33
CA ALA A 130 12.70 -13.42 -11.14
C ALA A 130 13.62 -12.77 -10.07
N ASP A 131 13.41 -11.49 -9.82
CA ASP A 131 14.03 -10.69 -8.76
C ASP A 131 13.32 -10.80 -7.40
N GLY A 132 12.25 -11.60 -7.32
CA GLY A 132 11.43 -11.74 -6.13
C GLY A 132 10.49 -10.56 -5.86
N LEU A 133 10.39 -9.59 -6.79
CA LEU A 133 9.47 -8.46 -6.68
C LEU A 133 8.13 -8.76 -7.38
N PRO A 134 7.03 -8.14 -6.97
CA PRO A 134 5.75 -8.26 -7.67
C PRO A 134 5.84 -7.66 -9.06
N GLN A 135 5.55 -8.45 -10.08
CA GLN A 135 5.35 -7.96 -11.45
C GLN A 135 3.85 -7.82 -11.71
N PRO A 136 3.34 -6.60 -12.00
CA PRO A 136 1.93 -6.41 -12.30
C PRO A 136 1.57 -7.11 -13.61
N LEU A 137 0.45 -7.85 -13.61
CA LEU A 137 -0.12 -8.46 -14.81
C LEU A 137 -1.14 -7.55 -15.50
N ARG A 138 -1.55 -6.48 -14.82
CA ARG A 138 -2.51 -5.47 -15.28
C ARG A 138 -2.36 -4.21 -14.43
N ASP A 139 -2.94 -3.12 -14.90
CA ASP A 139 -3.03 -1.87 -14.12
C ASP A 139 -3.91 -2.07 -12.88
N GLU A 140 -3.58 -1.34 -11.82
CA GLU A 140 -4.42 -1.25 -10.64
C GLU A 140 -5.75 -0.57 -10.96
N MET A 141 -6.83 -1.01 -10.32
CA MET A 141 -8.15 -0.45 -10.57
C MET A 141 -9.01 -0.36 -9.32
N VAL A 142 -10.09 0.42 -9.41
CA VAL A 142 -11.19 0.41 -8.46
C VAL A 142 -12.47 0.02 -9.19
N CYS A 143 -13.19 -0.97 -8.66
CA CYS A 143 -14.45 -1.43 -9.24
C CYS A 143 -15.29 -2.16 -8.19
N ALA A 144 -16.55 -2.45 -8.54
CA ALA A 144 -17.35 -3.37 -7.74
C ALA A 144 -16.69 -4.76 -7.67
N PRO A 145 -16.84 -5.51 -6.56
CA PRO A 145 -16.25 -6.85 -6.40
C PRO A 145 -16.65 -7.82 -7.52
N ALA A 146 -17.91 -7.78 -7.96
CA ALA A 146 -18.40 -8.62 -9.06
C ALA A 146 -17.88 -8.18 -10.44
N GLY A 147 -17.20 -7.04 -10.53
CA GLY A 147 -16.64 -6.47 -11.76
C GLY A 147 -15.13 -6.60 -11.89
N VAL A 148 -14.45 -7.27 -10.94
CA VAL A 148 -13.01 -7.55 -11.12
C VAL A 148 -12.82 -8.44 -12.35
N PRO A 149 -11.82 -8.18 -13.22
CA PRO A 149 -11.64 -8.99 -14.41
C PRO A 149 -11.12 -10.38 -14.03
N ALA A 150 -11.62 -11.40 -14.73
CA ALA A 150 -11.13 -12.78 -14.59
C ALA A 150 -9.60 -12.85 -14.75
N VAL A 151 -9.00 -13.85 -14.11
CA VAL A 151 -7.58 -14.19 -14.25
C VAL A 151 -7.46 -15.58 -14.86
N ASP A 152 -6.33 -15.85 -15.49
CA ASP A 152 -6.03 -17.18 -15.99
C ASP A 152 -5.89 -18.18 -14.82
N SER A 153 -6.11 -19.46 -15.11
CA SER A 153 -5.88 -20.53 -14.14
C SER A 153 -4.44 -20.51 -13.63
N GLY A 154 -4.25 -20.71 -12.33
CA GLY A 154 -2.91 -20.72 -11.72
C GLY A 154 -2.95 -20.87 -10.21
N ASP A 155 -1.76 -20.84 -9.61
CA ASP A 155 -1.56 -21.00 -8.16
C ASP A 155 -1.66 -19.63 -7.49
N TRP A 156 -2.89 -19.21 -7.21
CA TRP A 156 -3.18 -17.89 -6.68
C TRP A 156 -3.23 -17.86 -5.16
N VAL A 157 -2.58 -16.85 -4.56
CA VAL A 157 -2.82 -16.44 -3.17
C VAL A 157 -3.59 -15.12 -3.18
N ALA A 158 -4.65 -15.03 -2.38
CA ALA A 158 -5.47 -13.84 -2.24
C ALA A 158 -5.10 -13.11 -0.94
N VAL A 159 -4.83 -11.80 -1.01
CA VAL A 159 -4.46 -10.99 0.15
C VAL A 159 -5.25 -9.69 0.22
N GLY A 160 -5.62 -9.33 1.44
CA GLY A 160 -6.14 -8.01 1.77
C GLY A 160 -7.64 -7.96 2.05
N THR A 161 -8.06 -6.86 2.66
CA THR A 161 -9.40 -6.68 3.24
C THR A 161 -10.55 -6.79 2.24
N GLY A 162 -10.29 -6.60 0.95
CA GLY A 162 -11.30 -6.84 -0.08
C GLY A 162 -11.77 -8.30 -0.11
N TRP A 163 -10.86 -9.24 0.14
CA TRP A 163 -11.17 -10.67 0.25
C TRP A 163 -11.87 -11.04 1.56
N GLY A 164 -11.69 -10.26 2.63
CA GLY A 164 -12.49 -10.39 3.84
C GLY A 164 -13.91 -9.86 3.67
N ALA A 165 -14.06 -8.72 3.00
CA ALA A 165 -15.35 -8.06 2.81
C ALA A 165 -16.23 -8.73 1.73
N TYR A 166 -15.63 -9.25 0.66
CA TYR A 166 -16.35 -9.74 -0.53
C TYR A 166 -15.83 -11.10 -1.07
N PRO A 167 -15.64 -12.13 -0.22
CA PRO A 167 -14.96 -13.37 -0.62
C PRO A 167 -15.65 -14.12 -1.76
N GLU A 168 -16.98 -14.26 -1.73
CA GLU A 168 -17.71 -14.99 -2.78
C GLU A 168 -17.73 -14.22 -4.10
N ALA A 169 -18.04 -12.93 -4.06
CA ALA A 169 -18.11 -12.09 -5.25
C ALA A 169 -16.76 -12.04 -5.98
N LEU A 170 -15.65 -11.91 -5.24
CA LEU A 170 -14.32 -11.87 -5.83
C LEU A 170 -13.90 -13.23 -6.41
N ARG A 171 -14.20 -14.35 -5.76
CA ARG A 171 -13.91 -15.69 -6.31
C ARG A 171 -14.65 -15.95 -7.61
N VAL A 172 -15.95 -15.66 -7.62
CA VAL A 172 -16.80 -15.83 -8.80
C VAL A 172 -16.32 -14.94 -9.95
N ALA A 173 -16.07 -13.66 -9.70
CA ALA A 173 -15.67 -12.71 -10.74
C ALA A 173 -14.23 -12.93 -11.24
N ALA A 174 -13.28 -13.23 -10.35
CA ALA A 174 -11.91 -13.57 -10.74
C ALA A 174 -11.82 -14.91 -11.48
N GLY A 175 -12.82 -15.79 -11.33
CA GLY A 175 -12.90 -17.08 -12.02
C GLY A 175 -11.91 -18.11 -11.48
N VAL A 176 -11.42 -17.93 -10.25
CA VAL A 176 -10.44 -18.83 -9.62
C VAL A 176 -10.74 -19.04 -8.14
N GLU A 177 -10.35 -20.20 -7.63
CA GLU A 177 -10.30 -20.47 -6.19
C GLU A 177 -8.84 -20.32 -5.71
N PRO A 178 -8.50 -19.27 -4.93
CA PRO A 178 -7.16 -19.10 -4.39
C PRO A 178 -6.79 -20.27 -3.46
N GLN A 179 -5.54 -20.72 -3.54
CA GLN A 179 -5.00 -21.78 -2.67
C GLN A 179 -4.93 -21.34 -1.20
N LEU A 180 -4.70 -20.05 -0.99
CA LEU A 180 -4.68 -19.42 0.32
C LEU A 180 -5.34 -18.04 0.23
N MET A 181 -6.11 -17.71 1.26
CA MET A 181 -6.69 -16.39 1.45
C MET A 181 -6.20 -15.81 2.77
N VAL A 182 -5.64 -14.60 2.73
CA VAL A 182 -5.21 -13.82 3.91
C VAL A 182 -6.05 -12.54 3.96
N PRO A 183 -7.30 -12.62 4.44
CA PRO A 183 -8.28 -11.53 4.32
C PRO A 183 -7.90 -10.30 5.15
N ASP A 184 -7.11 -10.48 6.21
CA ASP A 184 -6.71 -9.39 7.11
C ASP A 184 -5.31 -8.84 6.79
N ALA A 185 -4.74 -9.21 5.63
CA ALA A 185 -3.45 -8.67 5.21
C ALA A 185 -3.56 -7.15 4.98
N LEU A 186 -2.61 -6.40 5.53
CA LEU A 186 -2.50 -4.95 5.35
C LEU A 186 -1.11 -4.62 4.80
N PRO A 187 -0.92 -3.44 4.18
CA PRO A 187 0.41 -2.99 3.76
C PRO A 187 1.37 -2.85 4.95
N HIS A 188 2.60 -3.32 4.77
CA HIS A 188 3.68 -3.23 5.74
C HIS A 188 4.77 -2.28 5.22
N ALA A 189 5.27 -1.42 6.10
CA ALA A 189 6.36 -0.50 5.78
C ALA A 189 7.65 -1.23 5.40
N GLU A 190 7.89 -2.44 5.93
CA GLU A 190 9.00 -3.29 5.46
C GLU A 190 8.90 -3.54 3.95
N ASP A 191 7.71 -3.91 3.47
CA ASP A 191 7.51 -4.26 2.06
C ASP A 191 7.52 -3.01 1.17
N ILE A 192 7.01 -1.88 1.66
CA ILE A 192 7.18 -0.55 1.04
C ILE A 192 8.67 -0.22 0.88
N LEU A 193 9.47 -0.41 1.94
CA LEU A 193 10.91 -0.15 1.90
C LEU A 193 11.60 -1.02 0.85
N ARG A 194 11.28 -2.31 0.82
CA ARG A 194 11.86 -3.27 -0.13
C ARG A 194 11.55 -2.91 -1.58
N LEU A 195 10.32 -2.49 -1.87
CA LEU A 195 9.94 -2.03 -3.20
C LEU A 195 10.61 -0.71 -3.59
N ALA A 196 10.95 0.14 -2.61
CA ALA A 196 11.64 1.40 -2.86
C ALA A 196 13.17 1.23 -3.07
N LEU A 197 13.78 0.14 -2.60
CA LEU A 197 15.23 -0.06 -2.71
C LEU A 197 15.76 0.08 -4.15
N PRO A 198 15.17 -0.55 -5.18
CA PRO A 198 15.62 -0.37 -6.56
C PRO A 198 15.49 1.07 -7.05
N VAL A 199 14.45 1.80 -6.60
CA VAL A 199 14.23 3.22 -6.96
C VAL A 199 15.35 4.10 -6.44
N PHE A 200 15.75 3.91 -5.17
CA PHE A 200 16.87 4.63 -4.59
C PHE A 200 18.20 4.23 -5.23
N ALA A 201 18.44 2.92 -5.44
CA ALA A 201 19.66 2.42 -6.06
C ALA A 201 19.85 2.94 -7.50
N ALA A 202 18.76 3.12 -8.25
CA ALA A 202 18.77 3.67 -9.60
C ALA A 202 18.82 5.21 -9.65
N GLY A 203 18.80 5.90 -8.50
CA GLY A 203 18.75 7.37 -8.45
C GLY A 203 17.43 7.96 -8.98
N GLN A 204 16.34 7.19 -8.95
CA GLN A 204 15.02 7.56 -9.47
C GLN A 204 14.08 8.13 -8.39
N ALA A 205 14.55 8.20 -7.14
CA ALA A 205 13.81 8.87 -6.08
C ALA A 205 13.69 10.37 -6.37
N VAL A 206 12.55 10.96 -6.03
CA VAL A 206 12.18 12.33 -6.39
C VAL A 206 12.32 13.26 -5.19
N SER A 207 12.24 14.57 -5.42
CA SER A 207 12.14 15.54 -4.31
C SER A 207 10.78 15.43 -3.60
N GLY A 208 10.74 15.78 -2.32
CA GLY A 208 9.55 15.66 -1.47
C GLY A 208 8.33 16.42 -2.01
N ASP A 209 8.52 17.56 -2.67
CA ASP A 209 7.43 18.35 -3.26
C ASP A 209 6.65 17.57 -4.35
N LEU A 210 7.32 16.66 -5.06
CA LEU A 210 6.76 15.83 -6.13
C LEU A 210 6.04 14.56 -5.64
N LEU A 211 6.17 14.20 -4.36
CA LEU A 211 5.44 13.04 -3.81
C LEU A 211 3.94 13.31 -3.87
N LEU A 212 3.13 12.41 -4.42
CA LEU A 212 1.68 12.62 -4.47
C LEU A 212 0.96 11.35 -4.05
N PRO A 213 -0.17 11.47 -3.33
CA PRO A 213 -1.08 10.34 -3.16
C PRO A 213 -1.58 9.84 -4.52
N VAL A 214 -1.74 8.54 -4.66
CA VAL A 214 -2.37 7.91 -5.83
C VAL A 214 -3.86 7.70 -5.52
N TYR A 215 -4.73 8.33 -6.32
CA TYR A 215 -6.17 8.14 -6.24
C TYR A 215 -6.65 7.34 -7.44
N LEU A 216 -7.06 6.08 -7.22
CA LEU A 216 -7.69 5.26 -8.27
C LEU A 216 -9.17 5.61 -8.46
N ARG A 217 -9.82 6.13 -7.41
CA ARG A 217 -11.23 6.55 -7.46
C ARG A 217 -11.35 7.99 -7.96
N ASN A 218 -11.77 8.12 -9.23
CA ASN A 218 -12.00 9.41 -9.87
C ASN A 218 -13.33 10.07 -9.48
N LYS A 219 -14.27 9.32 -8.89
CA LYS A 219 -15.61 9.83 -8.52
C LYS A 219 -16.00 9.38 -7.11
N VAL A 220 -15.99 10.33 -6.17
CA VAL A 220 -16.26 10.09 -4.74
C VAL A 220 -17.65 10.56 -4.28
N ALA A 221 -18.40 11.26 -5.15
CA ALA A 221 -19.75 11.72 -4.87
C ALA A 221 -20.61 11.66 -6.13
N LEU A 222 -21.88 11.29 -5.95
CA LEU A 222 -22.91 11.52 -6.96
C LEU A 222 -23.11 13.03 -7.10
N THR A 223 -23.24 13.50 -8.33
CA THR A 223 -23.70 14.85 -8.60
C THR A 223 -25.11 15.05 -8.05
N LEU A 224 -25.53 16.30 -7.80
CA LEU A 224 -26.89 16.59 -7.32
C LEU A 224 -27.98 15.98 -8.22
N LEU A 225 -27.73 15.93 -9.53
CA LEU A 225 -28.62 15.30 -10.50
C LEU A 225 -28.70 13.78 -10.32
N GLU A 226 -27.57 13.12 -10.08
CA GLU A 226 -27.52 11.68 -9.84
C GLU A 226 -28.12 11.31 -8.47
N GLN A 227 -27.95 12.16 -7.46
CA GLN A 227 -28.62 12.01 -6.18
C GLN A 227 -30.15 12.14 -6.31
N ALA A 228 -30.62 13.08 -7.14
CA ALA A 228 -32.04 13.24 -7.42
C ALA A 228 -32.61 12.04 -8.20
N ALA A 229 -31.89 11.55 -9.20
CA ALA A 229 -32.28 10.36 -9.97
C ALA A 229 -32.37 9.11 -9.08
N LEU A 230 -31.39 8.89 -8.19
CA LEU A 230 -31.40 7.76 -7.26
C LEU A 230 -32.52 7.84 -6.22
N ARG A 231 -32.90 9.06 -5.79
CA ARG A 231 -34.06 9.27 -4.92
C ARG A 231 -35.39 9.01 -5.64
N ALA A 232 -35.46 9.32 -6.93
CA ALA A 232 -36.66 9.08 -7.75
C ALA A 232 -36.83 7.59 -8.12
N SER A 233 -35.78 6.78 -8.04
CA SER A 233 -35.80 5.33 -8.31
C SER A 233 -36.01 4.47 -7.06
N ARG A 234 -36.25 5.06 -5.89
CA ARG A 234 -36.58 4.38 -4.62
C ARG A 234 -38.06 4.56 -4.32
#